data_AF-A0A7C8EUX7-F1
#
_entry.id   AF-A0A7C8EUX7-F1
#
_cell.length_a   1.000
_cell.length_b   1.000
_cell.length_c   1.000
_cell.angle_alpha   90.00
_cell.angle_beta   90.00
_cell.angle_gamma   90.00
#
_symmetry.space_group_name_H-M   'P 1'
#
loop_
_entity.id
_entity.type
_entity.pdbx_description
1 polymer ?
#
loop_
_entity_poly.entity_id
_entity_poly.type
_entity_poly.pdbx_seq_one_letter_code
_entity_poly.pdbx_strand_id
1 'polypeptide(L)'
;MPDTEKAVFLQIQNSKKPDQIISVIMSDSDAHFKTQGLKGFFDLEEIWIERNEFLVSMEEYAMLLSFLLETMSAAQDLNLPYSYMENFEHKGQRYTLIVRDGHRVLKKKGQL
;
A
#
# COMPACT_ATOMS: atom_id res chain seq x y z
N MET A 1 -5.39 -25.52 -13.21
CA MET A 1 -6.02 -25.39 -11.88
C MET A 1 -6.57 -23.97 -11.82
N PRO A 2 -7.88 -23.76 -11.62
CA PRO A 2 -8.41 -22.41 -11.56
C PRO A 2 -7.92 -21.72 -10.29
N ASP A 3 -7.70 -20.42 -10.42
CA ASP A 3 -7.03 -19.52 -9.49
C ASP A 3 -7.38 -19.80 -8.02
N THR A 4 -6.35 -19.98 -7.19
CA THR A 4 -6.46 -19.68 -5.77
C THR A 4 -6.95 -18.24 -5.68
N GLU A 5 -8.23 -18.05 -5.36
CA GLU A 5 -8.78 -16.76 -4.97
C GLU A 5 -7.89 -16.24 -3.85
N LYS A 6 -6.96 -15.35 -4.19
CA LYS A 6 -6.11 -14.70 -3.20
C LYS A 6 -7.07 -13.94 -2.31
N ALA A 7 -7.18 -14.39 -1.06
CA ALA A 7 -8.15 -13.86 -0.12
C ALA A 7 -7.97 -12.34 -0.03
N VAL A 8 -8.98 -11.61 -0.48
CA VAL A 8 -9.01 -10.15 -0.40
C VAL A 8 -9.40 -9.78 1.02
N PHE A 9 -8.51 -9.09 1.72
CA PHE A 9 -8.72 -8.68 3.10
C PHE A 9 -9.37 -7.31 3.20
N LEU A 10 -8.95 -6.40 2.34
CA LEU A 10 -9.42 -5.02 2.33
C LEU A 10 -9.43 -4.50 0.91
N GLN A 11 -10.42 -3.65 0.60
CA GLN A 11 -10.40 -2.83 -0.60
C GLN A 11 -10.42 -1.37 -0.20
N ILE A 12 -9.59 -0.57 -0.86
CA ILE A 12 -9.45 0.85 -0.63
C ILE A 12 -9.76 1.55 -1.95
N GLN A 13 -10.82 2.35 -1.92
CA GLN A 13 -11.26 3.15 -3.05
C GLN A 13 -10.76 4.58 -2.87
N ASN A 14 -10.26 5.18 -3.95
CA ASN A 14 -9.93 6.60 -3.97
C ASN A 14 -11.21 7.44 -3.83
N SER A 15 -11.21 8.39 -2.89
CA SER A 15 -12.39 9.22 -2.59
C SER A 15 -12.83 10.13 -3.74
N LYS A 16 -11.91 10.50 -4.64
CA LYS A 16 -12.15 11.41 -5.78
C LYS A 16 -12.30 10.68 -7.12
N LYS A 17 -11.81 9.44 -7.22
CA LYS A 17 -11.86 8.62 -8.43
C LYS A 17 -12.35 7.21 -8.10
N PRO A 18 -13.68 6.98 -8.09
CA PRO A 18 -14.27 5.73 -7.61
C PRO A 18 -13.83 4.47 -8.37
N ASP A 19 -13.33 4.62 -9.59
CA ASP A 19 -12.75 3.56 -10.42
C ASP A 19 -11.36 3.12 -9.97
N GLN A 20 -10.65 3.95 -9.20
CA GLN A 20 -9.35 3.61 -8.61
C GLN A 20 -9.53 2.86 -7.29
N ILE A 21 -9.58 1.53 -7.40
CA ILE A 21 -9.72 0.61 -6.25
C ILE A 21 -8.49 -0.28 -6.15
N ILE A 22 -7.78 -0.19 -5.03
CA ILE A 22 -6.70 -1.14 -4.71
C ILE A 22 -7.21 -2.18 -3.71
N SER A 23 -6.69 -3.40 -3.83
CA SER A 23 -6.97 -4.48 -2.87
C SER A 23 -5.75 -4.77 -2.03
N VAL A 24 -5.95 -5.16 -0.78
CA VAL A 24 -4.91 -5.73 0.08
C VAL A 24 -5.18 -7.22 0.19
N ILE A 25 -4.21 -8.02 -0.25
CA ILE A 25 -4.31 -9.48 -0.30
C ILE A 25 -3.16 -10.11 0.48
N MET A 26 -3.38 -11.32 0.99
CA MET A 26 -2.31 -12.12 1.60
C MET A 26 -1.38 -12.67 0.51
N SER A 27 -0.08 -12.57 0.73
CA SER A 27 0.91 -13.19 -0.15
C SER A 27 0.88 -14.72 -0.02
N ASP A 28 1.24 -15.44 -1.08
CA ASP A 28 1.20 -16.90 -1.15
C ASP A 28 2.16 -17.59 -0.14
N SER A 29 3.10 -16.83 0.43
CA SER A 29 4.02 -17.26 1.50
C SER A 29 3.50 -16.99 2.92
N ASP A 30 2.27 -16.47 3.08
CA ASP A 30 1.60 -16.14 4.36
C ASP A 30 2.34 -15.17 5.30
N ALA A 31 3.45 -14.58 4.85
CA ALA A 31 4.31 -13.71 5.66
C ALA A 31 3.92 -12.22 5.57
N HIS A 32 3.33 -11.80 4.44
CA HIS A 32 3.08 -10.38 4.14
C HIS A 32 1.69 -10.17 3.55
N PHE A 33 1.11 -9.02 3.84
CA PHE A 33 0.06 -8.44 3.01
C PHE A 33 0.68 -7.62 1.90
N LYS A 34 0.04 -7.62 0.74
CA LYS A 34 0.45 -6.79 -0.40
C LYS A 34 -0.71 -6.03 -0.98
N THR A 35 -0.45 -4.82 -1.45
CA THR A 35 -1.39 -4.12 -2.32
C THR A 35 -1.45 -4.79 -3.68
N GLN A 36 -2.58 -4.61 -4.37
CA GLN A 36 -2.79 -4.97 -5.75
C GLN A 36 -3.57 -3.84 -6.43
N GLY A 37 -2.99 -3.28 -7.49
CA GLY A 37 -3.61 -2.25 -8.34
C GLY A 37 -2.73 -1.03 -8.55
N LEU A 38 -1.72 -0.80 -7.70
CA LEU A 38 -0.84 0.37 -7.82
C LEU A 38 -0.06 0.36 -9.14
N LYS A 39 0.39 -0.84 -9.57
CA LYS A 39 1.07 -1.00 -10.86
C LYS A 39 0.17 -0.66 -12.04
N GLY A 40 -1.11 -1.02 -11.96
CA GLY A 40 -2.08 -0.77 -13.03
C GLY A 40 -2.48 0.70 -13.16
N PHE A 41 -2.68 1.40 -12.03
CA PHE A 41 -3.14 2.80 -12.06
C PHE A 41 -2.00 3.82 -12.20
N PHE A 42 -0.82 3.53 -11.65
CA PHE A 42 0.25 4.52 -11.49
C PHE A 42 1.63 4.04 -11.96
N ASP A 43 1.75 2.83 -12.50
CA ASP A 43 3.02 2.17 -12.85
C ASP A 43 4.01 1.98 -11.67
N LEU A 44 3.51 2.03 -10.43
CA LEU A 44 4.31 1.91 -9.21
C LEU A 44 4.40 0.47 -8.69
N GLU A 45 5.48 0.18 -7.95
CA GLU A 45 5.65 -1.09 -7.24
C GLU A 45 4.56 -1.27 -6.16
N GLU A 46 4.07 -2.50 -6.00
CA GLU A 46 3.12 -2.79 -4.92
C GLU A 46 3.78 -2.70 -3.54
N ILE A 47 2.99 -2.32 -2.54
CA ILE A 47 3.44 -2.13 -1.16
C ILE A 47 3.23 -3.42 -0.38
N TRP A 48 4.24 -3.83 0.37
CA TRP A 48 4.21 -4.95 1.30
C TRP A 48 4.17 -4.47 2.73
N ILE A 49 3.38 -5.16 3.55
CA ILE A 49 3.23 -4.91 4.98
C ILE A 49 3.40 -6.24 5.71
N GLU A 50 4.23 -6.27 6.74
CA GLU A 50 4.42 -7.45 7.59
C GLU A 50 3.07 -7.88 8.19
N ARG A 51 2.78 -9.19 8.17
CA ARG A 51 1.48 -9.73 8.60
C ARG A 51 1.10 -9.28 10.01
N ASN A 52 2.02 -9.42 10.96
CA ASN A 52 1.75 -9.10 12.36
C ASN A 52 1.53 -7.60 12.57
N GLU A 53 2.26 -6.75 11.84
CA GLU A 53 2.06 -5.29 11.90
C GLU A 53 0.69 -4.91 11.34
N PHE A 54 0.32 -5.47 10.18
CA PHE A 54 -0.96 -5.17 9.54
C PHE A 54 -2.15 -5.63 10.39
N LEU A 55 -2.09 -6.84 10.97
CA LEU A 55 -3.20 -7.37 11.77
C LEU A 55 -3.42 -6.60 13.08
N VAL A 56 -2.35 -6.08 13.69
CA VAL A 56 -2.46 -5.28 14.94
C VAL A 56 -2.97 -3.86 14.67
N SER A 57 -2.63 -3.29 13.51
CA SER A 57 -2.87 -1.88 13.16
C SER A 57 -3.65 -1.73 11.85
N MET A 58 -4.63 -2.61 11.58
CA MET A 58 -5.31 -2.67 10.28
C MET A 58 -5.93 -1.33 9.86
N GLU A 59 -6.64 -0.67 10.77
CA GLU A 59 -7.27 0.63 10.50
C GLU A 59 -6.23 1.73 10.19
N GLU A 60 -5.12 1.74 10.92
CA GLU A 60 -4.01 2.67 10.72
C GLU A 60 -3.41 2.49 9.31
N TYR A 61 -3.16 1.24 8.92
CA TYR A 61 -2.65 0.91 7.58
C TYR A 61 -3.67 1.19 6.47
N ALA A 62 -4.97 0.95 6.69
CA ALA A 62 -6.01 1.30 5.74
C ALA A 62 -6.05 2.81 5.45
N MET A 63 -5.98 3.63 6.51
CA MET A 63 -5.92 5.08 6.38
C MET A 63 -4.66 5.55 5.66
N LEU A 64 -3.51 4.94 5.99
CA LEU A 64 -2.24 5.29 5.36
C LEU A 64 -2.22 4.93 3.87
N LEU A 65 -2.68 3.72 3.50
CA LEU A 65 -2.79 3.31 2.12
C LEU A 65 -3.76 4.20 1.33
N SER A 66 -4.87 4.62 1.94
CA SER A 66 -5.80 5.59 1.35
C SER A 66 -5.10 6.94 1.08
N PHE A 67 -4.36 7.47 2.06
CA PHE A 67 -3.58 8.70 1.88
C PHE A 67 -2.56 8.58 0.73
N LEU A 68 -1.84 7.46 0.65
CA LEU A 68 -0.88 7.21 -0.43
C LEU A 68 -1.58 7.15 -1.79
N LEU A 69 -2.69 6.43 -1.89
CA LEU A 69 -3.51 6.32 -3.10
C LEU A 69 -4.01 7.69 -3.58
N GLU A 70 -4.51 8.52 -2.67
CA GLU A 70 -4.95 9.88 -2.99
C GLU A 70 -3.79 10.76 -3.46
N THR A 71 -2.62 10.64 -2.83
CA THR A 71 -1.43 11.42 -3.19
C THR A 71 -0.92 11.03 -4.58
N MET A 72 -0.86 9.74 -4.90
CA MET A 72 -0.48 9.24 -6.24
C MET A 72 -1.45 9.75 -7.30
N SER A 73 -2.75 9.67 -7.02
CA SER A 73 -3.79 10.11 -7.93
C SER A 73 -3.74 11.61 -8.19
N ALA A 74 -3.46 12.41 -7.16
CA ALA A 74 -3.27 13.85 -7.30
C ALA A 74 -2.03 14.20 -8.16
N ALA A 75 -0.92 13.46 -8.00
CA ALA A 75 0.26 13.66 -8.84
C ALA A 75 -0.04 13.35 -10.31
N GLN A 76 -0.78 12.27 -10.58
CA GLN A 76 -1.23 11.90 -11.92
C GLN A 76 -2.12 12.99 -12.54
N ASP A 77 -3.08 13.55 -11.80
CA ASP A 77 -3.95 14.64 -12.28
C ASP A 77 -3.17 15.89 -12.67
N LEU A 78 -2.08 16.15 -11.97
CA LEU A 78 -1.21 17.30 -12.22
C LEU A 78 -0.10 17.00 -13.25
N ASN A 79 -0.07 15.79 -13.82
CA ASN A 79 0.99 15.30 -14.69
C ASN A 79 2.39 15.46 -14.07
N LEU A 80 2.50 15.21 -12.77
CA LEU A 80 3.74 15.27 -12.01
C LEU A 80 4.35 13.88 -11.85
N PRO A 81 5.69 13.75 -11.90
CA PRO A 81 6.33 12.48 -11.56
C PRO A 81 6.09 12.15 -10.09
N TYR A 82 5.67 10.92 -9.82
CA TYR A 82 5.53 10.40 -8.47
C TYR A 82 6.62 9.39 -8.15
N SER A 83 7.18 9.48 -6.95
CA SER A 83 8.04 8.44 -6.38
C SER A 83 7.75 8.30 -4.90
N TYR A 84 7.95 7.10 -4.37
CA TYR A 84 7.81 6.86 -2.94
C TYR A 84 8.86 7.66 -2.15
N MET A 85 8.40 8.44 -1.19
CA MET A 85 9.28 8.98 -0.15
C MET A 85 9.72 7.84 0.75
N GLU A 86 11.03 7.61 0.85
CA GLU A 86 11.56 6.54 1.70
C GLU A 86 11.22 6.75 3.18
N ASN A 87 11.19 8.00 3.63
CA ASN A 87 10.88 8.38 5.01
C ASN A 87 9.80 9.45 4.99
N PHE A 88 8.71 9.23 5.71
CA PHE A 88 7.60 10.19 5.76
C PHE A 88 6.84 10.08 7.09
N GLU A 89 5.99 11.06 7.35
CA GLU A 89 5.16 11.12 8.55
C GLU A 89 3.68 11.23 8.15
N HIS A 90 2.82 10.47 8.82
CA HIS A 90 1.38 10.53 8.65
C HIS A 90 0.71 10.44 10.02
N LYS A 91 -0.14 11.43 10.35
CA LYS A 91 -0.84 11.54 11.65
C LYS A 91 0.09 11.41 12.87
N GLY A 92 1.26 12.03 12.82
CA GLY A 92 2.25 11.99 13.91
C GLY A 92 3.03 10.68 14.03
N GLN A 93 2.78 9.71 13.14
CA GLN A 93 3.55 8.47 13.08
C GLN A 93 4.51 8.51 11.89
N ARG A 94 5.77 8.12 12.14
CA ARG A 94 6.79 8.00 11.11
C ARG A 94 6.77 6.62 10.47
N TYR A 95 6.95 6.61 9.16
CA TYR A 95 6.96 5.41 8.33
C TYR A 95 8.16 5.41 7.40
N THR A 96 8.50 4.21 6.94
CA THR A 96 9.49 4.00 5.88
C THR A 96 8.95 3.11 4.78
N LEU A 97 9.28 3.43 3.53
CA LEU A 97 9.02 2.60 2.35
C LEU A 97 10.35 2.23 1.68
N ILE A 98 10.90 1.08 2.06
CA ILE A 98 12.21 0.61 1.57
C ILE A 98 12.04 -0.42 0.47
N VAL A 99 12.97 -0.44 -0.48
CA VAL A 99 13.01 -1.51 -1.51
C VAL A 99 13.60 -2.76 -0.90
N ARG A 100 12.89 -3.88 -1.01
CA ARG A 100 13.38 -5.22 -0.65
C ARG A 100 12.84 -6.22 -1.66
N ASP A 101 13.73 -7.00 -2.26
CA ASP A 101 13.38 -8.05 -3.23
C ASP A 101 12.49 -7.56 -4.39
N GLY A 102 12.64 -6.30 -4.82
CA GLY A 102 11.83 -5.68 -5.87
C GLY A 102 10.45 -5.18 -5.42
N HIS A 103 10.22 -5.09 -4.10
CA HIS A 103 8.96 -4.64 -3.51
C HIS A 103 9.17 -3.47 -2.54
N ARG A 104 8.12 -2.65 -2.35
CA ARG A 104 8.12 -1.54 -1.40
C ARG A 104 7.63 -2.01 -0.05
N VAL A 105 8.52 -2.23 0.90
CA VAL A 105 8.16 -2.67 2.24
C VAL A 105 7.86 -1.45 3.11
N LEU A 106 6.61 -1.35 3.54
CA LEU A 106 6.13 -0.34 4.46
C LEU A 106 6.38 -0.79 5.90
N LYS A 107 7.03 0.08 6.69
CA LYS A 107 7.30 -0.16 8.11
C LYS A 107 7.03 1.07 8.95
N LYS A 108 6.60 0.86 10.18
CA LYS A 108 6.48 1.90 11.20
C LYS A 108 7.86 2.16 11.83
N LYS A 109 8.31 3.42 11.83
CA LYS A 109 9.57 3.83 12.50
C LYS A 109 9.30 3.92 14.00
N GLY A 110 9.93 3.03 14.80
CA GLY A 110 9.78 3.00 16.26
C GLY A 110 9.57 1.61 16.88
N GLN A 111 9.48 0.54 16.08
CA GLN A 111 9.66 -0.82 16.60
C GLN A 111 11.16 -1.17 16.52
N LEU A 112 11.83 -1.02 17.67
CA LEU A 112 13.10 -1.67 17.99
C LEU A 112 12.81 -2.91 18.83
#